data_AF-A0A4W5LI75-F1
#
_entry.id   AF-A0A4W5LI75-F1
#
_cell.length_a   1.000
_cell.length_b   1.000
_cell.length_c   1.000
_cell.angle_alpha   90.00
_cell.angle_beta   90.00
_cell.angle_gamma   90.00
#
_symmetry.space_group_name_H-M   'P 1'
#
loop_
_entity.id
_entity.type
_entity.pdbx_description
1 polymer ?
#
loop_
_entity_poly.entity_id
_entity_poly.type
_entity_poly.pdbx_seq_one_letter_code
_entity_poly.pdbx_strand_id
1 'polypeptide(L)'
;MADRELAFKAGDVIKVLDASNKDWWWGQIDDEEGWFPASFVRLWVNQEESTTVETVEGASPSPSEVQNGHAEASPSSSDCLCLGQTVQNRDQMRANVINEIMSTERHYIKHLKDICEGYFRQCKKRRDMFNDDQLRVIFGNIEDIYRFQMGFVRDLEKQYNTEEPHLSEIGPCFLEHQDGFWIYSEYCNNHVDACMELSRLMKDGRYQHFFEACRLVQQMIDIAIDGFLLTPVQKICKYPLQLAELLKYTVQEHSDYRYVAAALAVMRNVTQQINERKRRLENIDKIAQWQASVLDWEGDDILDRSTELVYTGEMSWIYQPYGRSQTRVFFLFDHQMVLCKKDLIRRDILYYKGRMDMDRYNLVDAVDGRDDDFNVSVKNAFKLSNKDSDEIHIFLAKKLEEKLRWLKAFHEERKMVQEDEKIGFEISEYQKRQAAMTVRRMTKQKGKCTLSQMS
;
A
#
# COMPACT_ATOMS: atom_id res chain seq x y z
N MET A 1 -0.92 -29.70 -16.84
CA MET A 1 -2.03 -28.82 -16.40
C MET A 1 -1.36 -27.74 -15.57
N ALA A 2 -1.36 -26.49 -16.05
CA ALA A 2 -0.69 -25.42 -15.34
C ALA A 2 -1.46 -25.13 -14.05
N ASP A 3 -0.77 -25.27 -12.92
CA ASP A 3 -1.21 -24.85 -11.59
C ASP A 3 -1.74 -23.42 -11.67
N ARG A 4 -3.06 -23.24 -11.52
CA ARG A 4 -3.66 -21.91 -11.49
C ARG A 4 -3.26 -21.24 -10.18
N GLU A 5 -2.45 -20.19 -10.26
CA GLU A 5 -2.23 -19.27 -9.15
C GLU A 5 -3.47 -18.38 -8.97
N LEU A 6 -3.87 -18.16 -7.71
CA LEU A 6 -4.99 -17.30 -7.36
C LEU A 6 -4.50 -15.86 -7.21
N ALA A 7 -5.00 -14.95 -8.04
CA ALA A 7 -4.68 -13.53 -7.96
C ALA A 7 -5.63 -12.80 -6.99
N PHE A 8 -5.08 -11.96 -6.12
CA PHE A 8 -5.85 -11.22 -5.12
C PHE A 8 -5.22 -9.85 -4.82
N LYS A 9 -6.00 -8.97 -4.20
CA LYS A 9 -5.60 -7.66 -3.73
C LYS A 9 -5.59 -7.63 -2.20
N ALA A 10 -4.85 -6.68 -1.64
CA ALA A 10 -4.83 -6.46 -0.19
C ALA A 10 -6.24 -6.12 0.30
N GLY A 11 -6.77 -6.94 1.21
CA GLY A 11 -8.11 -6.81 1.77
C GLY A 11 -9.12 -7.84 1.26
N ASP A 12 -8.80 -8.60 0.22
CA ASP A 12 -9.67 -9.68 -0.27
C ASP A 12 -9.75 -10.81 0.77
N VAL A 13 -10.93 -11.44 0.86
CA VAL A 13 -11.19 -12.57 1.77
C VAL A 13 -11.05 -13.86 0.97
N ILE A 14 -10.16 -14.75 1.41
CA ILE A 14 -9.87 -16.01 0.75
C ILE A 14 -10.35 -17.16 1.63
N LYS A 15 -11.21 -18.02 1.09
CA LYS A 15 -11.57 -19.27 1.76
C LYS A 15 -10.47 -20.31 1.52
N VAL A 16 -9.77 -20.72 2.57
CA VAL A 16 -8.72 -21.73 2.48
C VAL A 16 -9.36 -23.12 2.36
N LEU A 17 -9.04 -23.84 1.28
CA LEU A 17 -9.54 -25.19 0.98
C LEU A 17 -8.52 -26.28 1.31
N ASP A 18 -7.22 -26.01 1.09
CA ASP A 18 -6.12 -26.90 1.45
C ASP A 18 -4.94 -26.09 2.02
N ALA A 19 -4.48 -26.48 3.21
CA ALA A 19 -3.32 -25.89 3.91
C ALA A 19 -2.26 -26.96 4.29
N SER A 20 -2.22 -28.07 3.56
CA SER A 20 -1.29 -29.19 3.79
C SER A 20 0.17 -28.82 3.55
N ASN A 21 0.44 -27.87 2.65
CA ASN A 21 1.77 -27.32 2.42
C ASN A 21 2.00 -26.08 3.30
N LYS A 22 3.23 -25.92 3.79
CA LYS A 22 3.63 -24.84 4.70
C LYS A 22 3.62 -23.45 4.04
N ASP A 23 3.95 -23.38 2.76
CA ASP A 23 4.23 -22.12 2.06
C ASP A 23 3.17 -21.76 1.02
N TRP A 24 2.46 -22.74 0.46
CA TRP A 24 1.45 -22.56 -0.59
C TRP A 24 0.13 -23.24 -0.21
N TRP A 25 -0.95 -22.49 -0.21
CA TRP A 25 -2.29 -22.98 0.14
C TRP A 25 -3.22 -22.93 -1.08
N TRP A 26 -4.18 -23.84 -1.17
CA TRP A 26 -5.25 -23.79 -2.16
C TRP A 26 -6.43 -23.05 -1.56
N GLY A 27 -7.00 -22.09 -2.29
CA GLY A 27 -8.15 -21.34 -1.81
C GLY A 27 -9.03 -20.82 -2.91
N GLN A 28 -10.11 -20.18 -2.46
CA GLN A 28 -11.20 -19.71 -3.31
C GLN A 28 -11.52 -18.24 -2.98
N ILE A 29 -11.68 -17.44 -4.04
CA ILE A 29 -12.27 -16.10 -4.00
C ILE A 29 -13.43 -16.10 -4.98
N ASP A 30 -14.64 -15.86 -4.49
CA ASP A 30 -15.88 -15.98 -5.27
C ASP A 30 -15.94 -17.33 -6.01
N ASP A 31 -15.90 -17.32 -7.36
CA ASP A 31 -15.92 -18.53 -8.20
C ASP A 31 -14.53 -18.94 -8.72
N GLU A 32 -13.46 -18.24 -8.35
CA GLU A 32 -12.08 -18.55 -8.77
C GLU A 32 -11.33 -19.33 -7.68
N GLU A 33 -10.71 -20.44 -8.07
CA GLU A 33 -9.84 -21.26 -7.22
C GLU A 33 -8.41 -21.28 -7.76
N GLY A 34 -7.45 -21.31 -6.83
CA GLY A 34 -6.04 -21.41 -7.19
C GLY A 34 -5.11 -21.51 -5.98
N TRP A 35 -3.83 -21.75 -6.27
CA TRP A 35 -2.76 -21.71 -5.29
C TRP A 35 -2.38 -20.26 -4.96
N PHE A 36 -2.22 -19.96 -3.68
CA PHE A 36 -1.69 -18.68 -3.21
C PHE A 36 -0.65 -18.87 -2.10
N PRO A 37 0.33 -17.97 -1.99
CA PRO A 37 1.36 -18.07 -0.95
C PRO A 37 0.78 -17.73 0.43
N ALA A 38 0.93 -18.64 1.39
CA ALA A 38 0.45 -18.50 2.77
C ALA A 38 1.04 -17.27 3.48
N SER A 39 2.25 -16.86 3.08
CA SER A 39 2.97 -15.72 3.64
C SER A 39 2.36 -14.35 3.30
N PHE A 40 1.45 -14.30 2.31
CA PHE A 40 0.79 -13.07 1.86
C PHE A 40 -0.59 -12.86 2.50
N VAL A 41 -1.05 -13.82 3.31
CA VAL A 41 -2.36 -13.75 3.97
C VAL A 41 -2.22 -13.73 5.49
N ARG A 42 -3.31 -13.35 6.16
CA ARG A 42 -3.45 -13.48 7.61
C ARG A 42 -4.73 -14.28 7.89
N LEU A 43 -4.60 -15.33 8.70
CA LEU A 43 -5.74 -16.08 9.20
C LEU A 43 -6.57 -15.22 10.18
N TRP A 44 -7.89 -15.37 10.12
CA TRP A 44 -8.76 -14.78 11.13
C TRP A 44 -8.57 -15.51 12.46
N VAL A 45 -8.45 -14.73 13.53
CA VAL A 45 -8.24 -15.25 14.88
C VAL A 45 -9.47 -16.03 15.32
N ASN A 46 -10.65 -15.55 14.94
CA ASN A 46 -11.90 -16.18 15.26
C ASN A 46 -12.58 -16.68 13.97
N GLN A 47 -12.78 -17.99 13.85
CA GLN A 47 -13.57 -18.56 12.77
C GLN A 47 -15.03 -18.63 13.24
N GLU A 48 -15.95 -18.01 12.49
CA GLU A 48 -17.38 -18.18 12.76
C GLU A 48 -17.74 -19.64 12.42
N GLU A 49 -17.95 -20.48 13.44
CA GLU A 49 -18.55 -21.80 13.24
C GLU A 49 -19.94 -21.58 12.64
N SER A 50 -20.10 -21.90 11.36
CA SER A 50 -21.40 -22.00 10.73
C SER A 50 -22.17 -23.11 11.43
N THR A 51 -23.03 -22.71 12.37
CA THR A 51 -24.00 -23.58 13.03
C THR A 51 -24.70 -24.41 11.96
N THR A 52 -24.42 -25.71 11.97
CA THR A 52 -25.05 -26.71 11.10
C THR A 52 -26.56 -26.59 11.25
N VAL A 53 -27.23 -26.29 10.14
CA VAL A 53 -28.68 -26.38 10.00
C VAL A 53 -29.05 -27.86 10.11
N GLU A 54 -29.43 -28.31 11.30
CA GLU A 54 -30.14 -29.58 11.43
C GLU A 54 -31.56 -29.39 10.88
N THR A 55 -31.76 -30.00 9.72
CA THR A 55 -33.05 -30.23 9.06
C THR A 55 -34.01 -30.98 9.98
N VAL A 56 -35.10 -30.31 10.39
CA VAL A 56 -36.27 -30.99 10.95
C VAL A 56 -37.22 -31.30 9.80
N GLU A 57 -37.33 -32.59 9.47
CA GLU A 57 -38.38 -33.13 8.60
C GLU A 57 -39.77 -32.97 9.23
N GLY A 58 -40.80 -32.72 8.40
CA GLY A 58 -42.15 -33.22 8.69
C GLY A 58 -43.31 -32.23 8.64
N ALA A 59 -43.81 -32.02 7.42
CA ALA A 59 -45.17 -31.62 6.99
C ALA A 59 -46.31 -31.41 8.03
N SER A 60 -47.01 -30.29 7.86
CA SER A 60 -48.42 -30.00 8.26
C SER A 60 -49.42 -30.96 7.55
N PRO A 61 -50.73 -31.09 7.92
CA PRO A 61 -51.59 -30.04 8.51
C PRO A 61 -52.63 -30.46 9.60
N SER A 62 -53.19 -29.42 10.22
CA SER A 62 -54.31 -29.29 11.19
C SER A 62 -55.67 -29.87 10.67
N PRO A 63 -56.85 -29.80 11.37
CA PRO A 63 -57.22 -29.02 12.57
C PRO A 63 -58.24 -29.66 13.59
N SER A 64 -58.61 -28.87 14.62
CA SER A 64 -59.84 -28.94 15.50
C SER A 64 -59.66 -29.78 16.79
N GLU A 65 -60.09 -29.45 18.02
CA GLU A 65 -61.22 -28.65 18.57
C GLU A 65 -60.93 -28.14 20.01
N VAL A 66 -61.42 -26.92 20.34
CA VAL A 66 -62.19 -26.45 21.54
C VAL A 66 -61.79 -27.01 22.94
N GLN A 67 -61.48 -26.22 24.00
CA GLN A 67 -62.41 -25.36 24.76
C GLN A 67 -61.72 -24.49 25.85
N ASN A 68 -62.38 -23.37 26.17
CA ASN A 68 -62.07 -22.24 27.05
C ASN A 68 -61.84 -22.50 28.56
N GLY A 69 -61.13 -21.55 29.21
CA GLY A 69 -61.28 -21.22 30.64
C GLY A 69 -60.36 -20.08 31.11
N HIS A 70 -60.94 -19.01 31.70
CA HIS A 70 -60.36 -17.69 31.98
C HIS A 70 -59.52 -17.58 33.30
N ALA A 71 -58.52 -16.67 33.27
CA ALA A 71 -58.00 -15.76 34.31
C ALA A 71 -57.42 -16.26 35.66
N GLU A 72 -56.13 -15.99 35.94
CA GLU A 72 -55.63 -14.93 36.86
C GLU A 72 -54.09 -14.97 37.10
N ALA A 73 -53.48 -13.79 37.02
CA ALA A 73 -52.23 -13.21 37.57
C ALA A 73 -51.02 -14.05 38.12
N SER A 74 -49.89 -13.99 37.37
CA SER A 74 -48.44 -13.71 37.70
C SER A 74 -47.70 -14.32 38.92
N PRO A 75 -46.34 -14.33 38.97
CA PRO A 75 -45.28 -14.09 37.94
C PRO A 75 -44.24 -15.25 37.82
N SER A 76 -43.86 -15.71 36.63
CA SER A 76 -42.66 -15.33 35.83
C SER A 76 -41.31 -15.28 36.57
N SER A 77 -40.49 -16.32 36.39
CA SER A 77 -39.05 -16.34 36.68
C SER A 77 -38.27 -17.10 35.59
N SER A 78 -38.36 -16.67 34.33
CA SER A 78 -37.61 -17.28 33.23
C SER A 78 -37.32 -16.31 32.08
N ASP A 79 -36.80 -15.11 32.36
CA ASP A 79 -36.29 -14.21 31.31
C ASP A 79 -35.09 -13.42 31.83
N CYS A 80 -33.91 -14.05 31.92
CA CYS A 80 -32.63 -13.31 32.04
C CYS A 80 -31.38 -14.21 31.83
N LEU A 81 -31.21 -14.88 30.69
CA LEU A 81 -29.93 -15.57 30.39
C LEU A 81 -29.41 -15.40 28.96
N CYS A 82 -30.22 -14.91 28.02
CA CYS A 82 -29.85 -14.88 26.60
C CYS A 82 -29.04 -13.63 26.16
N LEU A 83 -29.14 -12.48 26.84
CA LEU A 83 -28.33 -11.29 26.49
C LEU A 83 -26.88 -11.35 27.00
N GLY A 84 -26.62 -12.04 28.12
CA GLY A 84 -25.26 -12.13 28.68
C GLY A 84 -24.32 -12.99 27.84
N GLN A 85 -24.87 -13.98 27.13
CA GLN A 85 -24.10 -14.98 26.38
C GLN A 85 -23.49 -14.42 25.09
N THR A 86 -24.16 -13.46 24.44
CA THR A 86 -23.64 -12.78 23.24
C THR A 86 -22.54 -11.77 23.59
N VAL A 87 -22.67 -11.08 24.73
CA VAL A 87 -21.67 -10.13 25.24
C VAL A 87 -20.40 -10.85 25.68
N GLN A 88 -20.52 -11.90 26.51
CA GLN A 88 -19.38 -12.71 26.97
C GLN A 88 -18.62 -13.38 25.81
N ASN A 89 -19.34 -13.85 24.78
CA ASN A 89 -18.71 -14.39 23.58
C ASN A 89 -17.89 -13.30 22.86
N ARG A 90 -18.42 -12.09 22.74
CA ARG A 90 -17.71 -10.99 22.05
C ARG A 90 -16.49 -10.49 22.81
N ASP A 91 -16.57 -10.42 24.12
CA ASP A 91 -15.44 -10.05 24.99
C ASP A 91 -14.33 -11.10 24.91
N GLN A 92 -14.68 -12.39 24.89
CA GLN A 92 -13.72 -13.45 24.64
C GLN A 92 -13.07 -13.33 23.26
N MET A 93 -13.84 -12.99 22.22
CA MET A 93 -13.32 -12.81 20.86
C MET A 93 -12.37 -11.62 20.77
N ARG A 94 -12.67 -10.50 21.48
CA ARG A 94 -11.74 -9.37 21.63
C ARG A 94 -10.47 -9.78 22.39
N ALA A 95 -10.60 -10.52 23.49
CA ALA A 95 -9.46 -11.03 24.26
C ALA A 95 -8.54 -11.92 23.39
N ASN A 96 -9.11 -12.78 22.54
CA ASN A 96 -8.35 -13.62 21.61
C ASN A 96 -7.51 -12.77 20.66
N VAL A 97 -8.09 -11.71 20.09
CA VAL A 97 -7.39 -10.78 19.19
C VAL A 97 -6.28 -10.03 19.92
N ILE A 98 -6.53 -9.52 21.13
CA ILE A 98 -5.50 -8.86 21.96
C ILE A 98 -4.34 -9.84 22.23
N ASN A 99 -4.64 -11.07 22.65
CA ASN A 99 -3.62 -12.07 22.93
C ASN A 99 -2.80 -12.45 21.69
N GLU A 100 -3.44 -12.55 20.51
CA GLU A 100 -2.75 -12.79 19.24
C GLU A 100 -1.84 -11.62 18.87
N ILE A 101 -2.28 -10.36 19.03
CA ILE A 101 -1.44 -9.18 18.81
C ILE A 101 -0.22 -9.24 19.74
N MET A 102 -0.42 -9.38 21.05
CA MET A 102 0.67 -9.45 22.02
C MET A 102 1.65 -10.59 21.75
N SER A 103 1.12 -11.77 21.40
CA SER A 103 1.93 -12.94 21.06
C SER A 103 2.74 -12.68 19.79
N THR A 104 2.11 -12.19 18.71
CA THR A 104 2.81 -11.95 17.44
C THR A 104 3.84 -10.83 17.55
N GLU A 105 3.63 -9.82 18.38
CA GLU A 105 4.65 -8.81 18.71
C GLU A 105 5.87 -9.43 19.39
N ARG A 106 5.66 -10.29 20.40
CA ARG A 106 6.75 -10.97 21.12
C ARG A 106 7.56 -11.91 20.22
N HIS A 107 6.90 -12.60 19.29
CA HIS A 107 7.59 -13.42 18.30
C HIS A 107 8.38 -12.56 17.31
N TYR A 108 7.77 -11.47 16.83
CA TYR A 108 8.42 -10.57 15.88
C TYR A 108 9.66 -9.90 16.47
N ILE A 109 9.58 -9.36 17.70
CA ILE A 109 10.75 -8.77 18.37
C ILE A 109 11.85 -9.81 18.65
N LYS A 110 11.48 -11.08 18.91
CA LYS A 110 12.45 -12.17 19.01
C LYS A 110 13.15 -12.40 17.65
N HIS A 111 12.41 -12.41 16.54
CA HIS A 111 13.01 -12.52 15.21
C HIS A 111 13.96 -11.36 14.90
N LEU A 112 13.59 -10.13 15.20
CA LEU A 112 14.46 -8.96 15.04
C LEU A 112 15.74 -9.08 15.87
N LYS A 113 15.62 -9.52 17.13
CA LYS A 113 16.77 -9.80 17.98
C LYS A 113 17.68 -10.87 17.36
N ASP A 114 17.11 -11.99 16.93
CA ASP A 114 17.87 -13.09 16.33
C ASP A 114 18.58 -12.65 15.03
N ILE A 115 17.96 -11.77 14.24
CA ILE A 115 18.59 -11.17 13.05
C ILE A 115 19.78 -10.27 13.45
N CYS A 116 19.57 -9.36 14.40
CA CYS A 116 20.60 -8.40 14.81
C CYS A 116 21.79 -9.11 15.51
N GLU A 117 21.51 -10.07 16.38
CA GLU A 117 22.51 -10.74 17.20
C GLU A 117 23.16 -11.95 16.51
N GLY A 118 22.35 -12.75 15.80
CA GLY A 118 22.75 -13.99 15.16
C GLY A 118 23.37 -13.78 13.79
N TYR A 119 22.85 -12.84 12.99
CA TYR A 119 23.38 -12.55 11.66
C TYR A 119 24.21 -11.27 11.64
N PHE A 120 23.60 -10.10 11.82
CA PHE A 120 24.25 -8.81 11.59
C PHE A 120 25.55 -8.66 12.39
N ARG A 121 25.51 -8.97 13.69
CA ARG A 121 26.70 -8.90 14.57
C ARG A 121 27.81 -9.87 14.15
N GLN A 122 27.47 -11.05 13.62
CA GLN A 122 28.48 -12.02 13.15
C GLN A 122 29.07 -11.59 11.81
N CYS A 123 28.26 -11.10 10.88
CA CYS A 123 28.72 -10.55 9.61
C CYS A 123 29.69 -9.37 9.85
N LYS A 124 29.37 -8.47 10.80
CA LYS A 124 30.23 -7.34 11.17
C LYS A 124 31.59 -7.75 11.74
N LYS A 125 31.70 -8.91 12.38
CA LYS A 125 32.98 -9.47 12.86
C LYS A 125 33.83 -10.04 11.72
N ARG A 126 33.20 -10.55 10.66
CA ARG A 126 33.86 -11.17 9.50
C ARG A 126 34.13 -10.16 8.39
N ARG A 127 35.00 -9.19 8.69
CA ARG A 127 35.45 -8.17 7.70
C ARG A 127 36.19 -8.77 6.50
N ASP A 128 36.64 -10.01 6.59
CA ASP A 128 37.21 -10.79 5.51
C ASP A 128 36.15 -11.32 4.51
N MET A 129 34.88 -11.40 4.94
CA MET A 129 33.76 -11.87 4.12
C MET A 129 32.79 -10.73 3.72
N PHE A 130 32.56 -9.76 4.61
CA PHE A 130 31.60 -8.69 4.41
C PHE A 130 32.27 -7.32 4.54
N ASN A 131 32.05 -6.46 3.55
CA ASN A 131 32.38 -5.03 3.68
C ASN A 131 31.17 -4.23 4.20
N ASP A 132 31.43 -3.00 4.64
CA ASP A 132 30.41 -2.15 5.26
C ASP A 132 29.25 -1.80 4.29
N ASP A 133 29.52 -1.71 2.97
CA ASP A 133 28.48 -1.49 1.95
C ASP A 133 27.54 -2.69 1.81
N GLN A 134 28.09 -3.91 1.78
CA GLN A 134 27.28 -5.14 1.73
C GLN A 134 26.41 -5.28 2.98
N LEU A 135 26.94 -4.95 4.16
CA LEU A 135 26.16 -4.97 5.38
C LEU A 135 24.99 -3.98 5.32
N ARG A 136 25.24 -2.77 4.83
CA ARG A 136 24.20 -1.76 4.63
C ARG A 136 23.14 -2.21 3.63
N VAL A 137 23.53 -2.81 2.50
CA VAL A 137 22.58 -3.31 1.50
C VAL A 137 21.74 -4.48 2.03
N ILE A 138 22.36 -5.47 2.69
CA ILE A 138 21.67 -6.68 3.14
C ILE A 138 20.73 -6.39 4.30
N PHE A 139 21.17 -5.60 5.29
CA PHE A 139 20.45 -5.42 6.55
C PHE A 139 19.71 -4.07 6.64
N GLY A 140 20.04 -3.08 5.80
CA GLY A 140 19.42 -1.76 5.85
C GLY A 140 19.45 -1.14 7.25
N ASN A 141 18.31 -0.60 7.67
CA ASN A 141 18.08 -0.02 8.99
C ASN A 141 17.42 -1.01 9.99
N ILE A 142 17.67 -2.33 9.86
CA ILE A 142 17.04 -3.35 10.73
C ILE A 142 17.31 -3.14 12.22
N GLU A 143 18.48 -2.62 12.61
CA GLU A 143 18.78 -2.31 14.01
C GLU A 143 17.89 -1.19 14.55
N ASP A 144 17.51 -0.22 13.72
CA ASP A 144 16.63 0.88 14.11
C ASP A 144 15.18 0.39 14.22
N ILE A 145 14.74 -0.49 13.32
CA ILE A 145 13.46 -1.20 13.47
C ILE A 145 13.43 -1.97 14.79
N TYR A 146 14.50 -2.69 15.13
CA TYR A 146 14.57 -3.43 16.39
C TYR A 146 14.48 -2.51 17.61
N ARG A 147 15.21 -1.39 17.64
CA ARG A 147 15.13 -0.40 18.73
C ARG A 147 13.74 0.20 18.87
N PHE A 148 13.12 0.59 17.75
CA PHE A 148 11.74 1.08 17.74
C PHE A 148 10.78 0.03 18.31
N GLN A 149 10.88 -1.21 17.83
CA GLN A 149 10.01 -2.31 18.23
C GLN A 149 10.13 -2.61 19.74
N MET A 150 11.33 -2.50 20.33
CA MET A 150 11.52 -2.63 21.78
C MET A 150 10.69 -1.62 22.58
N GLY A 151 10.66 -0.35 22.13
CA GLY A 151 9.85 0.69 22.77
C GLY A 151 8.36 0.40 22.61
N PHE A 152 7.95 0.09 21.39
CA PHE A 152 6.54 -0.19 21.07
C PHE A 152 5.98 -1.38 21.84
N VAL A 153 6.70 -2.51 21.89
CA VAL A 153 6.27 -3.70 22.64
C VAL A 153 6.21 -3.44 24.14
N ARG A 154 7.19 -2.71 24.70
CA ARG A 154 7.18 -2.32 26.11
C ARG A 154 5.92 -1.53 26.45
N ASP A 155 5.52 -0.61 25.60
CA ASP A 155 4.36 0.25 25.87
C ASP A 155 3.04 -0.49 25.63
N LEU A 156 2.97 -1.42 24.67
CA LEU A 156 1.86 -2.38 24.55
C LEU A 156 1.71 -3.26 25.80
N GLU A 157 2.82 -3.80 26.33
CA GLU A 157 2.80 -4.66 27.52
C GLU A 157 2.34 -3.91 28.77
N LYS A 158 2.55 -2.59 28.85
CA LYS A 158 2.00 -1.76 29.93
C LYS A 158 0.48 -1.58 29.84
N GLN A 159 -0.07 -1.56 28.63
CA GLN A 159 -1.52 -1.41 28.42
C GLN A 159 -2.28 -2.74 28.47
N TYR A 160 -1.57 -3.87 28.50
CA TYR A 160 -2.17 -5.19 28.58
C TYR A 160 -2.74 -5.45 29.97
N ASN A 161 -4.06 -5.66 30.05
CA ASN A 161 -4.72 -6.06 31.28
C ASN A 161 -4.61 -7.59 31.45
N THR A 162 -3.86 -8.04 32.45
CA THR A 162 -3.62 -9.47 32.71
C THR A 162 -4.83 -10.19 33.30
N GLU A 163 -5.69 -9.49 34.03
CA GLU A 163 -6.88 -10.08 34.66
C GLU A 163 -8.04 -10.15 33.66
N GLU A 164 -8.22 -9.08 32.89
CA GLU A 164 -9.29 -8.94 31.91
C GLU A 164 -8.72 -8.49 30.55
N PRO A 165 -8.16 -9.42 29.74
CA PRO A 165 -7.48 -9.06 28.49
C PRO A 165 -8.33 -8.27 27.50
N HIS A 166 -9.65 -8.50 27.50
CA HIS A 166 -10.61 -7.79 26.66
C HIS A 166 -10.71 -6.29 26.97
N LEU A 167 -10.35 -5.86 28.19
CA LEU A 167 -10.33 -4.44 28.61
C LEU A 167 -9.02 -3.71 28.27
N SER A 168 -8.04 -4.39 27.66
CA SER A 168 -6.76 -3.76 27.28
C SER A 168 -6.98 -2.60 26.29
N GLU A 169 -6.31 -1.47 26.50
CA GLU A 169 -6.45 -0.26 25.67
C GLU A 169 -5.19 -0.03 24.82
N ILE A 170 -5.10 -0.73 23.70
CA ILE A 170 -3.88 -0.73 22.88
C ILE A 170 -3.93 0.27 21.73
N GLY A 171 -5.09 0.84 21.40
CA GLY A 171 -5.24 1.85 20.36
C GLY A 171 -4.29 3.06 20.52
N PRO A 172 -4.18 3.65 21.73
CA PRO A 172 -3.27 4.77 21.98
C PRO A 172 -1.80 4.46 21.68
N CYS A 173 -1.33 3.23 21.93
CA CYS A 173 0.06 2.84 21.68
C CYS A 173 0.46 3.03 20.20
N PHE A 174 -0.43 2.65 19.27
CA PHE A 174 -0.20 2.83 17.83
C PHE A 174 -0.18 4.30 17.43
N LEU A 175 -1.03 5.12 18.03
CA LEU A 175 -1.12 6.55 17.73
C LEU A 175 0.10 7.33 18.22
N GLU A 176 0.60 7.01 19.42
CA GLU A 176 1.80 7.62 19.99
C GLU A 176 3.06 7.27 19.18
N HIS A 177 3.09 6.08 18.59
CA HIS A 177 4.24 5.57 17.82
C HIS A 177 4.10 5.77 16.29
N GLN A 178 3.08 6.48 15.82
CA GLN A 178 2.72 6.55 14.39
C GLN A 178 3.87 6.99 13.48
N ASP A 179 4.61 8.03 13.89
CA ASP A 179 5.74 8.56 13.11
C ASP A 179 6.91 7.58 13.09
N GLY A 180 7.09 6.80 14.16
CA GLY A 180 8.15 5.80 14.28
C GLY A 180 8.00 4.65 13.29
N PHE A 181 6.78 4.34 12.83
CA PHE A 181 6.59 3.33 11.77
C PHE A 181 7.13 3.77 10.40
N TRP A 182 7.46 5.06 10.20
CA TRP A 182 8.00 5.53 8.94
C TRP A 182 9.35 4.92 8.57
N ILE A 183 10.14 4.46 9.55
CA ILE A 183 11.43 3.77 9.31
C ILE A 183 11.28 2.49 8.47
N TYR A 184 10.09 1.88 8.46
CA TYR A 184 9.79 0.73 7.60
C TYR A 184 9.76 1.10 6.11
N SER A 185 9.53 2.37 5.77
CA SER A 185 9.60 2.88 4.39
C SER A 185 10.98 2.66 3.79
N GLU A 186 12.03 3.07 4.51
CA GLU A 186 13.42 2.86 4.09
C GLU A 186 13.74 1.36 3.92
N TYR A 187 13.34 0.54 4.90
CA TYR A 187 13.56 -0.90 4.87
C TYR A 187 12.91 -1.58 3.66
N CYS A 188 11.63 -1.28 3.41
CA CYS A 188 10.86 -1.84 2.30
C CYS A 188 11.42 -1.42 0.93
N ASN A 189 11.94 -0.20 0.81
CA ASN A 189 12.56 0.30 -0.42
C ASN A 189 13.88 -0.43 -0.72
N ASN A 190 14.70 -0.69 0.30
CA ASN A 190 15.99 -1.38 0.16
C ASN A 190 15.86 -2.91 0.05
N HIS A 191 14.72 -3.49 0.44
CA HIS A 191 14.57 -4.95 0.55
C HIS A 191 14.83 -5.71 -0.76
N VAL A 192 14.49 -5.12 -1.92
CA VAL A 192 14.77 -5.76 -3.23
C VAL A 192 16.28 -5.90 -3.47
N ASP A 193 17.05 -4.86 -3.17
CA ASP A 193 18.51 -4.87 -3.31
C ASP A 193 19.16 -5.86 -2.33
N ALA A 194 18.64 -5.95 -1.10
CA ALA A 194 19.05 -6.96 -0.12
C ALA A 194 18.88 -8.39 -0.66
N CYS A 195 17.72 -8.70 -1.25
CA CYS A 195 17.44 -10.01 -1.86
C CYS A 195 18.38 -10.32 -3.03
N MET A 196 18.70 -9.33 -3.87
CA MET A 196 19.65 -9.50 -4.98
C MET A 196 21.07 -9.80 -4.47
N GLU A 197 21.55 -9.05 -3.48
CA GLU A 197 22.88 -9.24 -2.90
C GLU A 197 22.98 -10.59 -2.18
N LEU A 198 21.96 -10.98 -1.41
CA LEU A 198 21.91 -12.31 -0.79
C LEU A 198 21.92 -13.43 -1.83
N SER A 199 21.10 -13.32 -2.88
CA SER A 199 21.08 -14.31 -3.97
C SER A 199 22.46 -14.43 -4.65
N ARG A 200 23.20 -13.33 -4.75
CA ARG A 200 24.57 -13.32 -5.28
C ARG A 200 25.55 -14.02 -4.34
N LEU A 201 25.49 -13.72 -3.04
CA LEU A 201 26.37 -14.32 -2.03
C LEU A 201 26.11 -15.82 -1.84
N MET A 202 24.85 -16.24 -1.91
CA MET A 202 24.44 -17.64 -1.80
C MET A 202 24.93 -18.51 -2.96
N LYS A 203 25.56 -17.95 -4.01
CA LYS A 203 26.26 -18.74 -5.05
C LYS A 203 27.61 -19.29 -4.58
N ASP A 204 28.20 -18.71 -3.53
CA ASP A 204 29.46 -19.17 -2.94
C ASP A 204 29.15 -19.97 -1.66
N GLY A 205 29.56 -21.24 -1.64
CA GLY A 205 29.32 -22.18 -0.53
C GLY A 205 29.85 -21.69 0.81
N ARG A 206 30.86 -20.80 0.84
CA ARG A 206 31.35 -20.20 2.09
C ARG A 206 30.28 -19.37 2.80
N TYR A 207 29.48 -18.62 2.05
CA TYR A 207 28.39 -17.82 2.63
C TYR A 207 27.21 -18.70 3.04
N GLN A 208 26.90 -19.74 2.25
CA GLN A 208 25.86 -20.71 2.62
C GLN A 208 26.16 -21.35 3.98
N HIS A 209 27.38 -21.88 4.16
CA HIS A 209 27.80 -22.49 5.42
C HIS A 209 27.87 -21.46 6.55
N PHE A 210 28.31 -20.25 6.28
CA PHE A 210 28.35 -19.18 7.28
C PHE A 210 26.96 -18.81 7.79
N PHE A 211 25.99 -18.57 6.89
CA PHE A 211 24.63 -18.22 7.29
C PHE A 211 23.92 -19.39 7.99
N GLU A 212 24.16 -20.63 7.54
CA GLU A 212 23.60 -21.80 8.23
C GLU A 212 24.19 -21.97 9.63
N ALA A 213 25.51 -21.76 9.80
CA ALA A 213 26.14 -21.79 11.11
C ALA A 213 25.57 -20.70 12.04
N CYS A 214 25.34 -19.49 11.52
CA CYS A 214 24.71 -18.41 12.28
C CYS A 214 23.29 -18.80 12.74
N ARG A 215 22.48 -19.39 11.85
CA ARG A 215 21.12 -19.85 12.13
C ARG A 215 21.09 -20.89 13.26
N LEU A 216 21.97 -21.89 13.17
CA LEU A 216 22.06 -22.98 14.15
C LEU A 216 22.54 -22.50 15.52
N VAL A 217 23.57 -21.63 15.56
CA VAL A 217 24.09 -21.07 16.81
C VAL A 217 23.05 -20.23 17.54
N GLN A 218 22.26 -19.46 16.79
CA GLN A 218 21.17 -18.64 17.35
C GLN A 218 19.89 -19.44 17.61
N GLN A 219 19.88 -20.75 17.32
CA GLN A 219 18.73 -21.66 17.50
C GLN A 219 17.46 -21.15 16.79
N MET A 220 17.64 -20.63 15.58
CA MET A 220 16.55 -20.12 14.77
C MET A 220 15.82 -21.26 14.06
N ILE A 221 14.53 -21.06 13.82
CA ILE A 221 13.72 -21.99 13.02
C ILE A 221 14.32 -22.17 11.61
N ASP A 222 13.96 -23.27 10.95
CA ASP A 222 14.45 -23.61 9.62
C ASP A 222 13.80 -22.75 8.53
N ILE A 223 14.22 -21.49 8.53
CA ILE A 223 13.93 -20.45 7.56
C ILE A 223 15.28 -19.81 7.21
N ALA A 224 15.54 -19.64 5.92
CA ALA A 224 16.75 -18.99 5.45
C ALA A 224 16.75 -17.48 5.80
N ILE A 225 17.93 -16.85 5.73
CA ILE A 225 18.12 -15.46 6.14
C ILE A 225 17.20 -14.48 5.38
N ASP A 226 16.96 -14.71 4.09
CA ASP A 226 16.06 -13.92 3.26
C ASP A 226 14.61 -13.96 3.78
N GLY A 227 14.13 -15.14 4.20
CA GLY A 227 12.82 -15.30 4.85
C GLY A 227 12.71 -14.50 6.16
N PHE A 228 13.77 -14.47 6.98
CA PHE A 228 13.82 -13.63 8.19
C PHE A 228 13.79 -12.13 7.85
N LEU A 229 14.54 -11.70 6.84
CA LEU A 229 14.59 -10.31 6.41
C LEU A 229 13.29 -9.83 5.74
N LEU A 230 12.41 -10.74 5.32
CA LEU A 230 11.07 -10.41 4.84
C LEU A 230 10.10 -10.07 5.98
N THR A 231 10.38 -10.50 7.21
CA THR A 231 9.43 -10.36 8.34
C THR A 231 9.02 -8.92 8.66
N PRO A 232 9.87 -7.87 8.57
CA PRO A 232 9.42 -6.49 8.80
C PRO A 232 8.44 -6.01 7.72
N VAL A 233 8.64 -6.41 6.46
CA VAL A 233 7.75 -6.10 5.33
C VAL A 233 6.39 -6.75 5.54
N GLN A 234 6.36 -8.00 6.01
CA GLN A 234 5.11 -8.68 6.35
C GLN A 234 4.42 -8.03 7.56
N LYS A 235 5.19 -7.65 8.58
CA LYS A 235 4.64 -7.13 9.83
C LYS A 235 3.90 -5.81 9.63
N ILE A 236 4.50 -4.87 8.88
CA ILE A 236 3.87 -3.57 8.62
C ILE A 236 2.55 -3.70 7.85
N CYS A 237 2.39 -4.73 7.04
CA CYS A 237 1.15 -5.04 6.31
C CYS A 237 0.10 -5.77 7.16
N LYS A 238 0.50 -6.42 8.27
CA LYS A 238 -0.41 -7.16 9.15
C LYS A 238 -1.14 -6.26 10.16
N TYR A 239 -0.56 -5.12 10.56
CA TYR A 239 -1.18 -4.23 11.55
C TYR A 239 -2.58 -3.73 11.16
N PRO A 240 -2.86 -3.28 9.92
CA PRO A 240 -4.22 -2.91 9.54
C PRO A 240 -5.23 -4.05 9.66
N LEU A 241 -4.82 -5.28 9.35
CA LEU A 241 -5.68 -6.45 9.50
C LEU A 241 -5.95 -6.74 10.99
N GLN A 242 -4.90 -6.65 11.83
CA GLN A 242 -4.99 -6.87 13.28
C GLN A 242 -5.93 -5.88 13.96
N LEU A 243 -5.81 -4.59 13.62
CA LEU A 243 -6.65 -3.54 14.17
C LEU A 243 -8.09 -3.58 13.63
N ALA A 244 -8.29 -3.98 12.37
CA ALA A 244 -9.65 -4.16 11.82
C ALA A 244 -10.40 -5.30 12.52
N GLU A 245 -9.72 -6.42 12.76
CA GLU A 245 -10.27 -7.55 13.50
C GLU A 245 -10.57 -7.15 14.96
N LEU A 246 -9.68 -6.39 15.60
CA LEU A 246 -9.92 -5.87 16.95
C LEU A 246 -11.16 -4.97 16.98
N LEU A 247 -11.27 -4.04 16.03
CA LEU A 247 -12.40 -3.12 15.94
C LEU A 247 -13.73 -3.85 15.74
N LYS A 248 -13.75 -4.95 14.97
CA LYS A 248 -14.94 -5.81 14.76
C LYS A 248 -15.56 -6.27 16.09
N TYR A 249 -14.73 -6.59 17.08
CA TYR A 249 -15.16 -7.08 18.40
C TYR A 249 -15.14 -6.00 19.51
N THR A 250 -14.99 -4.72 19.16
CA THR A 250 -14.99 -3.60 20.12
C THR A 250 -16.31 -2.84 20.10
N VAL A 251 -16.96 -2.62 21.26
CA VAL A 251 -18.26 -1.92 21.33
C VAL A 251 -18.01 -0.42 21.21
N GLN A 252 -18.97 0.35 20.71
CA GLN A 252 -18.79 1.81 20.55
C GLN A 252 -18.59 2.53 21.87
N GLU A 253 -19.13 1.95 22.95
CA GLU A 253 -19.04 2.44 24.33
C GLU A 253 -17.69 2.08 24.99
N HIS A 254 -16.92 1.16 24.40
CA HIS A 254 -15.60 0.79 24.92
C HIS A 254 -14.67 2.00 24.80
N SER A 255 -13.96 2.33 25.87
CA SER A 255 -13.00 3.44 25.96
C SER A 255 -11.99 3.46 24.79
N ASP A 256 -11.44 2.29 24.46
CA ASP A 256 -10.51 2.07 23.34
C ASP A 256 -11.13 2.18 21.93
N TYR A 257 -12.46 2.19 21.74
CA TYR A 257 -13.09 2.08 20.42
C TYR A 257 -12.61 3.14 19.42
N ARG A 258 -12.64 4.42 19.85
CA ARG A 258 -12.22 5.54 19.00
C ARG A 258 -10.72 5.52 18.71
N TYR A 259 -9.93 5.06 19.67
CA TYR A 259 -8.48 4.95 19.52
C TYR A 259 -8.11 3.81 18.56
N VAL A 260 -8.75 2.64 18.64
CA VAL A 260 -8.55 1.54 17.69
C VAL A 260 -8.98 1.94 16.28
N ALA A 261 -10.12 2.62 16.14
CA ALA A 261 -10.57 3.12 14.84
C ALA A 261 -9.58 4.12 14.21
N ALA A 262 -9.07 5.06 15.01
CA ALA A 262 -8.05 6.00 14.57
C ALA A 262 -6.72 5.29 14.24
N ALA A 263 -6.28 4.35 15.08
CA ALA A 263 -5.06 3.57 14.85
C ALA A 263 -5.14 2.76 13.56
N LEU A 264 -6.30 2.15 13.27
CA LEU A 264 -6.54 1.45 12.01
C LEU A 264 -6.38 2.39 10.80
N ALA A 265 -6.95 3.59 10.87
CA ALA A 265 -6.82 4.57 9.79
C ALA A 265 -5.36 5.01 9.59
N VAL A 266 -4.64 5.28 10.68
CA VAL A 266 -3.21 5.62 10.67
C VAL A 266 -2.38 4.48 10.06
N MET A 267 -2.56 3.24 10.51
CA MET A 267 -1.77 2.12 10.01
C MET A 267 -2.07 1.78 8.55
N ARG A 268 -3.33 1.92 8.10
CA ARG A 268 -3.68 1.83 6.67
C ARG A 268 -2.93 2.89 5.86
N ASN A 269 -2.90 4.12 6.35
CA ASN A 269 -2.19 5.22 5.70
C ASN A 269 -0.67 4.96 5.66
N VAL A 270 -0.07 4.45 6.76
CA VAL A 270 1.37 4.07 6.79
C VAL A 270 1.67 3.01 5.73
N THR A 271 0.94 1.90 5.70
CA THR A 271 1.18 0.83 4.71
C THR A 271 0.97 1.33 3.28
N GLN A 272 -0.06 2.14 3.04
CA GLN A 272 -0.33 2.73 1.73
C GLN A 272 0.82 3.64 1.28
N GLN A 273 1.31 4.53 2.16
CA GLN A 273 2.41 5.43 1.84
C GLN A 273 3.72 4.69 1.57
N ILE A 274 4.02 3.62 2.31
CA ILE A 274 5.20 2.78 2.05
C ILE A 274 5.10 2.12 0.67
N ASN A 275 3.94 1.56 0.34
CA ASN A 275 3.72 0.94 -0.97
C ASN A 275 3.80 1.97 -2.11
N GLU A 276 3.20 3.14 -1.92
CA GLU A 276 3.23 4.24 -2.86
C GLU A 276 4.65 4.77 -3.07
N ARG A 277 5.43 4.91 -2.00
CA ARG A 277 6.84 5.30 -2.05
C ARG A 277 7.65 4.36 -2.93
N LYS A 278 7.48 3.05 -2.75
CA LYS A 278 8.14 2.03 -3.56
C LYS A 278 7.71 2.14 -5.03
N ARG A 279 6.41 2.30 -5.29
CA ARG A 279 5.86 2.48 -6.63
C ARG A 279 6.46 3.72 -7.34
N ARG A 280 6.59 4.84 -6.64
CA ARG A 280 7.22 6.06 -7.19
C ARG A 280 8.67 5.80 -7.59
N LEU A 281 9.45 5.13 -6.75
CA LEU A 281 10.85 4.78 -7.07
C LEU A 281 10.95 3.90 -8.33
N GLU A 282 10.06 2.94 -8.50
CA GLU A 282 9.98 2.10 -9.70
C GLU A 282 9.49 2.88 -10.95
N ASN A 283 8.77 3.99 -10.74
CA ASN A 283 8.25 4.83 -11.82
C ASN A 283 9.29 5.81 -12.37
N ILE A 284 10.34 6.16 -11.62
CA ILE A 284 11.39 7.09 -12.06
C ILE A 284 11.98 6.66 -13.42
N ASP A 285 12.33 5.37 -13.56
CA ASP A 285 12.86 4.82 -14.81
C ASP A 285 11.85 4.93 -15.96
N LYS A 286 10.55 4.76 -15.68
CA LYS A 286 9.49 4.87 -16.68
C LYS A 286 9.31 6.31 -17.15
N ILE A 287 9.43 7.29 -16.25
CA ILE A 287 9.37 8.73 -16.60
C ILE A 287 10.54 9.08 -17.52
N ALA A 288 11.77 8.68 -17.17
CA ALA A 288 12.95 8.93 -18.01
C ALA A 288 12.82 8.28 -19.39
N GLN A 289 12.34 7.02 -19.44
CA GLN A 289 12.08 6.32 -20.71
C GLN A 289 10.97 6.97 -21.52
N TRP A 290 9.90 7.43 -20.87
CA TRP A 290 8.81 8.12 -21.52
C TRP A 290 9.29 9.42 -22.16
N GLN A 291 10.00 10.26 -21.39
CA GLN A 291 10.57 11.53 -21.88
C GLN A 291 11.46 11.30 -23.10
N ALA A 292 12.34 10.29 -23.05
CA ALA A 292 13.22 9.95 -24.17
C ALA A 292 12.49 9.44 -25.42
N SER A 293 11.22 9.04 -25.30
CA SER A 293 10.39 8.64 -26.43
C SER A 293 9.59 9.79 -27.06
N VAL A 294 9.48 10.93 -26.36
CA VAL A 294 8.87 12.15 -26.87
C VAL A 294 9.84 12.89 -27.79
N LEU A 295 9.38 13.24 -28.99
CA LEU A 295 10.16 13.97 -29.98
C LEU A 295 10.14 15.48 -29.71
N ASP A 296 11.16 16.19 -30.18
CA ASP A 296 11.33 17.64 -30.08
C ASP A 296 11.28 18.16 -28.63
N TRP A 297 11.84 17.40 -27.68
CA TRP A 297 11.89 17.79 -26.27
C TRP A 297 12.66 19.10 -26.07
N GLU A 298 12.07 20.05 -25.35
CA GLU A 298 12.68 21.32 -24.99
C GLU A 298 12.60 21.55 -23.47
N GLY A 299 13.66 22.14 -22.90
CA GLY A 299 13.79 22.42 -21.47
C GLY A 299 14.36 21.25 -20.67
N ASP A 300 14.35 21.39 -19.35
CA ASP A 300 14.99 20.47 -18.41
C ASP A 300 14.31 19.09 -18.34
N ASP A 301 14.98 18.11 -17.75
CA ASP A 301 14.44 16.77 -17.55
C ASP A 301 13.27 16.83 -16.55
N ILE A 302 12.26 15.98 -16.76
CA ILE A 302 11.10 15.91 -15.85
C ILE A 302 11.56 15.61 -14.43
N LEU A 303 12.53 14.68 -14.30
CA LEU A 303 13.09 14.24 -13.03
C LEU A 303 13.86 15.32 -12.26
N ASP A 304 14.08 16.50 -12.85
CA ASP A 304 14.68 17.62 -12.14
C ASP A 304 13.73 18.24 -11.11
N ARG A 305 12.41 18.20 -11.40
CA ARG A 305 11.37 18.74 -10.50
C ARG A 305 10.26 17.75 -10.15
N SER A 306 10.16 16.62 -10.82
CA SER A 306 9.01 15.72 -10.71
C SER A 306 9.43 14.27 -10.54
N THR A 307 8.58 13.52 -9.86
CA THR A 307 8.88 12.15 -9.40
C THR A 307 7.76 11.18 -9.72
N GLU A 308 6.55 11.68 -10.04
CA GLU A 308 5.36 10.86 -10.21
C GLU A 308 4.44 11.44 -11.30
N LEU A 309 3.90 10.57 -12.15
CA LEU A 309 2.84 10.92 -13.09
C LEU A 309 1.49 10.77 -12.39
N VAL A 310 0.83 11.88 -12.07
CA VAL A 310 -0.47 11.90 -11.38
C VAL A 310 -1.60 11.50 -12.32
N TYR A 311 -1.65 12.07 -13.53
CA TYR A 311 -2.71 11.77 -14.49
C TYR A 311 -2.31 12.08 -15.93
N THR A 312 -2.95 11.40 -16.89
CA THR A 312 -2.77 11.68 -18.32
C THR A 312 -4.09 11.54 -19.08
N GLY A 313 -4.30 12.39 -20.08
CA GLY A 313 -5.52 12.36 -20.88
C GLY A 313 -5.50 13.34 -22.05
N GLU A 314 -6.43 13.16 -22.98
CA GLU A 314 -6.63 14.07 -24.10
C GLU A 314 -7.66 15.14 -23.75
N MET A 315 -7.34 16.40 -24.00
CA MET A 315 -8.29 17.51 -23.88
C MET A 315 -8.14 18.46 -25.05
N SER A 316 -9.20 19.22 -25.31
CA SER A 316 -9.07 20.44 -26.11
C SER A 316 -8.70 21.59 -25.18
N TRP A 317 -7.88 22.51 -25.62
CA TRP A 317 -7.51 23.69 -24.84
C TRP A 317 -7.39 24.92 -25.71
N ILE A 318 -7.53 26.10 -25.08
CA ILE A 318 -7.25 27.39 -25.69
C ILE A 318 -6.20 28.07 -24.81
N TYR A 319 -5.03 28.35 -25.39
CA TYR A 319 -3.88 28.88 -24.66
C TYR A 319 -4.10 30.31 -24.16
N GLN A 320 -4.81 31.17 -24.88
CA GLN A 320 -5.08 32.54 -24.44
C GLN A 320 -6.42 33.01 -25.01
N PRO A 321 -7.07 34.03 -24.43
CA PRO A 321 -8.29 34.62 -24.98
C PRO A 321 -8.18 34.90 -26.48
N TYR A 322 -9.24 34.59 -27.24
CA TYR A 322 -9.28 34.65 -28.71
C TYR A 322 -8.32 33.71 -29.46
N GLY A 323 -7.62 32.82 -28.75
CA GLY A 323 -6.77 31.79 -29.32
C GLY A 323 -7.55 30.69 -30.04
N ARG A 324 -6.84 29.90 -30.85
CA ARG A 324 -7.41 28.71 -31.49
C ARG A 324 -7.48 27.55 -30.52
N SER A 325 -8.60 26.83 -30.54
CA SER A 325 -8.73 25.54 -29.86
C SER A 325 -7.81 24.50 -30.49
N GLN A 326 -7.10 23.76 -29.65
CA GLN A 326 -6.16 22.72 -30.05
C GLN A 326 -6.42 21.47 -29.23
N THR A 327 -6.33 20.29 -29.84
CA THR A 327 -6.35 19.03 -29.09
C THR A 327 -4.93 18.61 -28.74
N ARG A 328 -4.69 18.29 -27.47
CA ARG A 328 -3.39 17.85 -26.95
C ARG A 328 -3.58 16.68 -25.99
N VAL A 329 -2.50 15.92 -25.79
CA VAL A 329 -2.38 14.95 -24.72
C VAL A 329 -1.63 15.65 -23.58
N PHE A 330 -2.22 15.66 -22.39
CA PHE A 330 -1.66 16.29 -21.21
C PHE A 330 -1.16 15.22 -20.25
N PHE A 331 0.00 15.46 -19.64
CA PHE A 331 0.66 14.61 -18.67
C PHE A 331 0.92 15.45 -17.42
N LEU A 332 0.11 15.27 -16.39
CA LEU A 332 0.23 15.98 -15.12
C LEU A 332 1.16 15.20 -14.20
N PHE A 333 2.30 15.81 -13.88
CA PHE A 333 3.25 15.37 -12.87
C PHE A 333 3.13 16.27 -11.64
N ASP A 334 3.74 15.85 -10.52
CA ASP A 334 4.06 16.74 -9.41
C ASP A 334 4.85 17.96 -9.91
N HIS A 335 4.44 19.17 -9.53
CA HIS A 335 5.01 20.48 -9.91
C HIS A 335 4.82 20.93 -11.37
N GLN A 336 4.56 20.05 -12.33
CA GLN A 336 4.46 20.46 -13.75
C GLN A 336 3.49 19.62 -14.58
N MET A 337 2.91 20.24 -15.60
CA MET A 337 2.08 19.56 -16.60
C MET A 337 2.70 19.72 -17.99
N VAL A 338 3.03 18.60 -18.63
CA VAL A 338 3.56 18.57 -20.01
C VAL A 338 2.43 18.36 -21.00
N LEU A 339 2.49 19.03 -22.16
CA LEU A 339 1.53 18.84 -23.24
C LEU A 339 2.21 18.41 -24.55
N CYS A 340 1.64 17.36 -25.17
CA CYS A 340 2.14 16.78 -26.40
C CYS A 340 1.09 16.78 -27.51
N LYS A 341 1.56 16.74 -28.76
CA LYS A 341 0.73 16.52 -29.95
C LYS A 341 1.01 15.12 -30.50
N LYS A 342 -0.03 14.33 -30.75
CA LYS A 342 0.08 13.04 -31.46
C LYS A 342 0.43 13.25 -32.92
N ASP A 343 1.27 12.38 -33.47
CA ASP A 343 1.48 12.32 -34.91
C ASP A 343 0.17 11.99 -35.64
N LEU A 344 0.01 12.51 -36.85
CA LEU A 344 -1.23 12.34 -37.62
C LEU A 344 -1.43 10.89 -38.07
N ILE A 345 -0.35 10.19 -38.38
CA ILE A 345 -0.37 8.82 -38.90
C ILE A 345 -0.06 7.84 -37.77
N ARG A 346 1.02 8.12 -37.03
CA ARG A 346 1.52 7.24 -35.96
C ARG A 346 1.04 7.70 -34.58
N ARG A 347 -0.17 7.31 -34.18
CA ARG A 347 -0.79 7.75 -32.91
C ARG A 347 0.01 7.42 -31.64
N ASP A 348 1.02 6.55 -31.73
CA ASP A 348 1.99 6.20 -30.69
C ASP A 348 3.13 7.22 -30.55
N ILE A 349 3.40 8.04 -31.57
CA ILE A 349 4.41 9.10 -31.54
C ILE A 349 3.83 10.39 -30.95
N LEU A 350 4.57 10.98 -30.03
CA LEU A 350 4.26 12.24 -29.37
C LEU A 350 5.36 13.28 -29.66
N TYR A 351 4.94 14.49 -30.01
CA TYR A 351 5.81 15.65 -30.13
C TYR A 351 5.55 16.60 -28.96
N TYR A 352 6.62 17.02 -28.29
CA TYR A 352 6.55 18.01 -27.23
C TYR A 352 6.00 19.35 -27.77
N LYS A 353 5.16 20.01 -26.97
CA LYS A 353 4.54 21.31 -27.31
C LYS A 353 4.57 22.33 -26.19
N GLY A 354 5.20 22.01 -25.07
CA GLY A 354 5.33 22.90 -23.92
C GLY A 354 5.05 22.20 -22.60
N ARG A 355 5.25 22.96 -21.53
CA ARG A 355 4.96 22.57 -20.15
C ARG A 355 4.44 23.76 -19.36
N MET A 356 3.73 23.49 -18.28
CA MET A 356 3.18 24.48 -17.37
C MET A 356 3.69 24.20 -15.95
N ASP A 357 4.11 25.26 -15.26
CA ASP A 357 4.59 25.19 -13.87
C ASP A 357 3.41 25.24 -12.90
N MET A 358 2.95 24.09 -12.43
CA MET A 358 1.70 23.98 -11.66
C MET A 358 1.75 24.73 -10.33
N ASP A 359 2.95 25.00 -9.81
CA ASP A 359 3.14 25.79 -8.59
C ASP A 359 2.66 27.24 -8.74
N ARG A 360 2.60 27.74 -9.98
CA ARG A 360 2.19 29.10 -10.33
C ARG A 360 0.75 29.23 -10.79
N TYR A 361 -0.01 28.13 -10.86
CA TYR A 361 -1.40 28.14 -11.34
C TYR A 361 -2.40 27.77 -10.25
N ASN A 362 -3.58 28.38 -10.31
CA ASN A 362 -4.77 28.02 -9.57
C ASN A 362 -5.79 27.35 -10.51
N LEU A 363 -6.42 26.29 -10.03
CA LEU A 363 -7.50 25.63 -10.72
C LEU A 363 -8.83 26.35 -10.47
N VAL A 364 -9.54 26.69 -11.54
CA VAL A 364 -10.85 27.33 -11.48
C VAL A 364 -11.85 26.45 -12.24
N ASP A 365 -12.85 25.93 -11.55
CA ASP A 365 -13.92 25.17 -12.20
C ASP A 365 -14.81 26.10 -13.04
N ALA A 366 -15.05 25.74 -14.31
CA ALA A 366 -15.87 26.54 -15.22
C ALA A 366 -17.27 25.91 -15.39
N VAL A 367 -18.30 26.75 -15.32
CA VAL A 367 -19.69 26.33 -15.51
C VAL A 367 -20.00 26.21 -17.00
N ASP A 368 -20.80 25.21 -17.38
CA ASP A 368 -21.27 25.05 -18.74
C ASP A 368 -22.08 26.28 -19.18
N GLY A 369 -21.81 26.80 -20.38
CA GLY A 369 -22.45 28.02 -20.86
C GLY A 369 -21.49 28.87 -21.67
N ARG A 370 -21.69 30.19 -21.63
CA ARG A 370 -20.77 31.15 -22.24
C ARG A 370 -19.71 31.53 -21.21
N ASP A 371 -18.44 31.35 -21.57
CA ASP A 371 -17.32 31.82 -20.78
C ASP A 371 -16.98 33.27 -21.18
N ASP A 372 -16.93 34.17 -20.20
CA ASP A 372 -16.72 35.60 -20.42
C ASP A 372 -15.26 35.94 -20.75
N ASP A 373 -14.31 35.21 -20.17
CA ASP A 373 -12.87 35.46 -20.35
C ASP A 373 -12.43 35.13 -21.79
N PHE A 374 -12.97 34.04 -22.36
CA PHE A 374 -12.63 33.58 -23.70
C PHE A 374 -13.69 33.96 -24.75
N ASN A 375 -14.85 34.45 -24.33
CA ASN A 375 -16.01 34.76 -25.18
C ASN A 375 -16.43 33.58 -26.09
N VAL A 376 -16.40 32.36 -25.55
CA VAL A 376 -16.76 31.11 -26.25
C VAL A 376 -17.78 30.30 -25.45
N SER A 377 -18.55 29.46 -26.15
CA SER A 377 -19.41 28.47 -25.48
C SER A 377 -18.58 27.28 -25.04
N VAL A 378 -18.71 26.88 -23.78
CA VAL A 378 -17.91 25.83 -23.14
C VAL A 378 -18.81 24.78 -22.51
N LYS A 379 -18.34 23.53 -22.56
CA LYS A 379 -18.97 22.39 -21.91
C LYS A 379 -17.90 21.49 -21.32
N ASN A 380 -18.12 20.99 -20.10
CA ASN A 380 -17.15 20.19 -19.35
C ASN A 380 -15.77 20.86 -19.28
N ALA A 381 -15.75 22.17 -19.01
CA ALA A 381 -14.53 22.97 -18.99
C ALA A 381 -14.03 23.28 -17.57
N PHE A 382 -12.75 23.63 -17.48
CA PHE A 382 -12.10 24.24 -16.32
C PHE A 382 -10.97 25.16 -16.79
N LYS A 383 -10.49 26.05 -15.93
CA LYS A 383 -9.46 27.04 -16.22
C LYS A 383 -8.26 26.89 -15.30
N LEU A 384 -7.08 27.21 -15.81
CA LEU A 384 -5.89 27.45 -15.02
C LEU A 384 -5.55 28.94 -15.11
N SER A 385 -5.55 29.62 -13.97
CA SER A 385 -5.19 31.04 -13.86
C SER A 385 -3.87 31.18 -13.11
N ASN A 386 -2.96 31.95 -13.69
CA ASN A 386 -1.66 32.20 -13.10
C ASN A 386 -1.82 33.07 -11.82
N LYS A 387 -1.03 32.77 -10.78
CA LYS A 387 -1.08 33.47 -9.48
C LYS A 387 -0.44 34.86 -9.54
N ASP A 388 0.54 35.03 -10.42
CA ASP A 388 1.40 36.22 -10.47
C ASP A 388 1.09 37.12 -11.68
N SER A 389 0.24 36.68 -12.59
CA SER A 389 -0.06 37.38 -13.85
C SER A 389 -1.48 37.12 -14.34
N ASP A 390 -1.93 37.92 -15.29
CA ASP A 390 -3.25 37.76 -15.93
C ASP A 390 -3.31 36.59 -16.94
N GLU A 391 -2.29 35.71 -16.97
CA GLU A 391 -2.27 34.55 -17.85
C GLU A 391 -3.35 33.53 -17.42
N ILE A 392 -4.21 33.17 -18.36
CA ILE A 392 -5.32 32.23 -18.15
C ILE A 392 -5.46 31.29 -19.35
N HIS A 393 -5.71 30.02 -19.03
CA HIS A 393 -5.90 28.95 -20.01
C HIS A 393 -7.20 28.22 -19.73
N ILE A 394 -7.92 27.82 -20.79
CA ILE A 394 -9.15 27.03 -20.65
C ILE A 394 -8.99 25.65 -21.29
N PHE A 395 -9.48 24.64 -20.57
CA PHE A 395 -9.42 23.23 -20.91
C PHE A 395 -10.83 22.70 -21.04
N LEU A 396 -11.07 21.84 -22.04
CA LEU A 396 -12.36 21.27 -22.37
C LEU A 396 -12.22 19.75 -22.48
N ALA A 397 -12.86 19.03 -21.55
CA ALA A 397 -12.96 17.58 -21.58
C ALA A 397 -14.11 17.12 -22.48
N LYS A 398 -14.05 15.90 -23.04
CA LYS A 398 -15.13 15.40 -23.90
C LYS A 398 -16.36 15.00 -23.08
N LYS A 399 -16.15 14.50 -21.87
CA LYS A 399 -17.21 14.03 -20.95
C LYS A 399 -17.09 14.67 -19.57
N LEU A 400 -18.21 14.75 -18.86
CA LEU A 400 -18.24 15.23 -17.47
C LEU A 400 -17.33 14.39 -16.56
N GLU A 401 -17.35 13.06 -16.72
CA GLU A 401 -16.47 12.16 -15.96
C GLU A 401 -14.99 12.47 -16.16
N GLU A 402 -14.57 12.82 -17.38
CA GLU A 402 -13.19 13.21 -17.66
C GLU A 402 -12.84 14.53 -16.97
N LYS A 403 -13.74 15.53 -17.01
CA LYS A 403 -13.58 16.78 -16.26
C LYS A 403 -13.39 16.51 -14.77
N LEU A 404 -14.26 15.69 -14.17
CA LEU A 404 -14.19 15.36 -12.74
C LEU A 404 -12.88 14.64 -12.38
N ARG A 405 -12.39 13.73 -13.24
CA ARG A 405 -11.08 13.09 -13.04
C ARG A 405 -9.92 14.08 -13.10
N TRP A 406 -9.94 15.02 -14.04
CA TRP A 406 -8.93 16.08 -14.11
C TRP A 406 -8.95 16.99 -12.88
N LEU A 407 -10.13 17.46 -12.47
CA LEU A 407 -10.27 18.28 -11.26
C LEU A 407 -9.71 17.54 -10.04
N LYS A 408 -10.05 16.25 -9.87
CA LYS A 408 -9.51 15.42 -8.79
C LYS A 408 -7.99 15.28 -8.88
N ALA A 409 -7.45 15.03 -10.08
CA ALA A 409 -6.01 14.88 -10.31
C ALA A 409 -5.22 16.14 -9.93
N PHE A 410 -5.72 17.34 -10.25
CA PHE A 410 -5.08 18.59 -9.81
C PHE A 410 -5.10 18.77 -8.29
N HIS A 411 -6.18 18.36 -7.61
CA HIS A 411 -6.23 18.39 -6.15
C HIS A 411 -5.25 17.38 -5.53
N GLU A 412 -5.16 16.18 -6.09
CA GLU A 412 -4.21 15.14 -5.67
C GLU A 412 -2.76 15.59 -5.86
N GLU A 413 -2.47 16.24 -6.99
CA GLU A 413 -1.15 16.79 -7.30
C GLU A 413 -0.75 17.89 -6.30
N ARG A 414 -1.64 18.85 -6.00
CA ARG A 414 -1.36 19.87 -4.98
C ARG A 414 -1.19 19.31 -3.58
N LYS A 415 -1.97 18.29 -3.21
CA LYS A 415 -1.84 17.59 -1.94
C LYS A 415 -0.48 16.87 -1.86
N MET A 416 -0.08 16.18 -2.92
CA MET A 416 1.20 15.49 -3.03
C MET A 416 2.38 16.44 -2.83
N VAL A 417 2.39 17.58 -3.54
CA VAL A 417 3.46 18.58 -3.42
C VAL A 417 3.59 19.10 -1.97
N GLN A 418 2.47 19.40 -1.32
CA GLN A 418 2.47 19.86 0.09
C GLN A 418 2.98 18.79 1.07
N GLU A 419 2.63 17.52 0.83
CA GLU A 419 3.09 16.40 1.65
C GLU A 419 4.59 16.15 1.45
N ASP A 420 5.06 16.18 0.21
CA ASP A 420 6.47 15.98 -0.15
C ASP A 420 7.37 17.09 0.42
N GLU A 421 6.94 18.36 0.35
CA GLU A 421 7.62 19.49 1.00
C GLU A 421 7.68 19.33 2.52
N LYS A 422 6.59 18.88 3.15
CA LYS A 422 6.51 18.69 4.61
C LYS A 422 7.46 17.60 5.11
N ILE A 423 7.60 16.51 4.36
CA ILE A 423 8.48 15.39 4.72
C ILE A 423 9.92 15.57 4.21
N GLY A 424 10.19 16.62 3.42
CA GLY A 424 11.49 16.83 2.79
C GLY A 424 11.83 15.73 1.79
N PHE A 425 10.82 15.23 1.04
CA PHE A 425 11.07 14.19 0.05
C PHE A 425 11.79 14.78 -1.17
N GLU A 426 13.01 14.30 -1.40
CA GLU A 426 13.78 14.60 -2.61
C GLU A 426 14.27 13.30 -3.27
N ILE A 427 14.29 13.27 -4.60
CA ILE A 427 15.02 12.23 -5.33
C ILE A 427 16.51 12.55 -5.26
N SER A 428 17.32 11.56 -4.87
CA SER A 428 18.77 11.71 -4.87
C SER A 428 19.36 11.89 -6.27
N GLU A 429 20.42 12.69 -6.39
CA GLU A 429 21.21 12.82 -7.63
C GLU A 429 21.66 11.47 -8.20
N TYR A 430 21.92 10.49 -7.33
CA TYR A 430 22.25 9.13 -7.75
C TYR A 430 21.09 8.46 -8.53
N GLN A 431 19.87 8.56 -8.02
CA GLN A 431 18.69 7.97 -8.67
C GLN A 431 18.40 8.63 -10.02
N LYS A 432 18.51 9.97 -10.11
CA LYS A 432 18.40 10.69 -11.39
C LYS A 432 19.42 10.19 -12.42
N ARG A 433 20.68 10.03 -12.00
CA ARG A 433 21.76 9.50 -12.86
C ARG A 433 21.52 8.05 -13.28
N GLN A 434 21.00 7.19 -12.40
CA GLN A 434 20.67 5.80 -12.75
C GLN A 434 19.59 5.75 -13.83
N ALA A 435 18.51 6.51 -13.67
CA ALA A 435 17.43 6.57 -14.66
C ALA A 435 17.94 7.05 -16.04
N ALA A 436 18.77 8.09 -16.06
CA ALA A 436 19.41 8.57 -17.28
C ALA A 436 20.34 7.51 -17.92
N MET A 437 21.06 6.72 -17.12
CA MET A 437 21.90 5.63 -17.62
C MET A 437 21.07 4.48 -18.21
N THR A 438 19.94 4.13 -17.60
CA THR A 438 19.00 3.11 -18.11
C THR A 438 18.52 3.48 -19.51
N VAL A 439 18.09 4.74 -19.71
CA VAL A 439 17.69 5.26 -21.02
C VAL A 439 18.83 5.11 -22.04
N ARG A 440 20.04 5.55 -21.72
CA ARG A 440 21.21 5.47 -22.63
C ARG A 440 21.53 4.03 -23.05
N ARG A 441 21.38 3.05 -22.15
CA ARG A 441 21.60 1.62 -22.46
C ARG A 441 20.55 1.10 -23.45
N MET A 442 19.28 1.43 -23.24
CA MET A 442 18.19 0.99 -24.11
C MET A 442 18.29 1.60 -25.52
N THR A 443 18.65 2.88 -25.62
CA THR A 443 18.85 3.55 -26.93
C THR A 443 20.00 2.92 -27.72
N LYS A 444 21.11 2.56 -27.05
CA LYS A 444 22.24 1.85 -27.67
C LYS A 444 21.87 0.44 -28.13
N GLN A 445 21.03 -0.28 -27.39
CA GLN A 445 20.56 -1.61 -27.79
C GLN A 445 19.62 -1.55 -29.00
N LYS A 446 18.68 -0.59 -29.05
CA LYS A 446 17.81 -0.37 -30.22
C LYS A 446 18.61 0.00 -31.48
N GLY A 447 19.68 0.80 -31.33
CA GLY A 447 20.59 1.15 -32.43
C GLY A 447 21.41 -0.03 -32.97
N LYS A 448 21.76 -1.01 -32.12
CA LYS A 448 22.48 -2.22 -32.55
C LYS A 448 21.57 -3.24 -33.26
N CYS A 449 20.32 -3.40 -32.81
CA CYS A 449 19.36 -4.29 -33.47
C CYS A 449 18.90 -3.78 -34.85
N THR A 450 18.85 -2.46 -35.05
CA THR A 450 18.50 -1.87 -36.36
C THR A 450 19.64 -2.00 -37.38
N LEU A 451 20.91 -1.91 -36.94
CA LEU A 451 22.06 -2.14 -37.80
C LEU A 451 22.23 -3.62 -38.20
N SER A 452 21.89 -4.58 -37.33
CA SER A 452 21.97 -6.01 -37.67
C SER A 452 20.84 -6.52 -38.58
N GLN A 453 19.77 -5.74 -38.77
CA GLN A 453 18.69 -6.05 -39.73
C GLN A 453 18.91 -5.38 -41.10
N MET A 454 19.92 -4.51 -41.22
CA MET A 454 20.33 -3.86 -42.47
C MET A 454 21.66 -4.40 -43.02
N SER A 455 22.14 -5.52 -42.47
CA SER A 455 23.38 -6.21 -42.89
C SER A 455 23.07 -7.46 -43.68
#